data_AF-D2S0G1-F1
#
_entry.id   AF-D2S0G1-F1
#
_cell.length_a   1.000
_cell.length_b   1.000
_cell.length_c   1.000
_cell.angle_alpha   90.00
_cell.angle_beta   90.00
_cell.angle_gamma   90.00
#
_symmetry.space_group_name_H-M   'P 1'
#
loop_
_entity.id
_entity.type
_entity.pdbx_description
1 polymer ?
#
loop_
_entity_poly.entity_id
_entity_poly.type
_entity_poly.pdbx_seq_one_letter_code
_entity_poly.pdbx_strand_id
1 'polypeptide(L)'
;MLPDLPPTVGRIIHTLLTAENRLSQRDLADQAGVSARTIRNYRNRLEAFALIRIDETGYRLALSFQTAVERRDSVVPTVLKGNQTLLDAADAFLETLLPPARCGDPDDPLGSVLFWQPDPSRLLDHPTVGPWLRLAIALTVSDTLEKNWVVQMGPPLEQQPLSSRAT
;
A
#
# COMPACT_ATOMS: atom_id res chain seq x y z
N MET A 1 14.80 8.21 5.18
CA MET A 1 13.39 7.83 4.94
C MET A 1 13.21 7.66 3.44
N LEU A 2 13.09 6.42 2.96
CA LEU A 2 12.83 6.00 1.56
C LEU A 2 13.89 6.40 0.52
N PRO A 3 15.06 5.75 0.50
CA PRO A 3 16.18 6.11 -0.39
C PRO A 3 15.84 6.02 -1.89
N ASP A 4 14.83 5.22 -2.25
CA ASP A 4 14.46 4.95 -3.64
C ASP A 4 13.39 5.91 -4.21
N LEU A 5 12.81 6.78 -3.36
CA LEU A 5 11.86 7.78 -3.82
C LEU A 5 12.57 9.10 -4.16
N PRO A 6 12.02 9.89 -5.11
CA PRO A 6 12.53 11.23 -5.36
C PRO A 6 12.60 12.03 -4.05
N PRO A 7 13.70 12.73 -3.74
CA PRO A 7 13.86 13.46 -2.47
C PRO A 7 12.71 14.44 -2.19
N THR A 8 12.10 14.99 -3.23
CA THR A 8 10.91 15.84 -3.14
C THR A 8 9.70 15.11 -2.56
N VAL A 9 9.48 13.84 -2.90
CA VAL A 9 8.40 13.02 -2.33
C VAL A 9 8.66 12.77 -0.85
N GLY A 10 9.90 12.46 -0.48
CA GLY A 10 10.30 12.30 0.92
C GLY A 10 10.01 13.55 1.76
N ARG A 11 10.29 14.75 1.23
CA ARG A 11 9.97 16.02 1.90
C ARG A 11 8.46 16.24 2.04
N ILE A 12 7.67 15.93 1.02
CA ILE A 12 6.20 16.04 1.06
C ILE A 12 5.63 15.11 2.15
N ILE A 13 6.04 13.83 2.14
CA ILE A 13 5.59 12.85 3.13
C ILE A 13 6.01 13.26 4.54
N HIS A 14 7.27 13.67 4.73
CA HIS A 14 7.75 14.13 6.03
C HIS A 14 6.92 15.31 6.55
N THR A 15 6.65 16.30 5.69
CA THR A 15 5.84 17.48 6.05
C THR A 15 4.44 17.08 6.50
N LEU A 16 3.79 16.18 5.76
CA LEU A 16 2.47 15.69 6.12
C LEU A 16 2.48 14.79 7.37
N LEU A 17 3.56 14.05 7.63
CA LEU A 17 3.72 13.24 8.86
C LEU A 17 3.82 14.11 10.12
N THR A 18 4.43 15.30 9.97
CA THR A 18 4.58 16.27 11.06
C THR A 18 3.43 17.27 11.16
N ALA A 19 2.51 17.26 10.19
CA ALA A 19 1.37 18.16 10.19
C ALA A 19 0.38 17.77 11.31
N GLU A 20 -0.15 18.77 12.01
CA GLU A 20 -1.17 18.57 13.06
C GLU A 20 -2.59 18.82 12.53
N ASN A 21 -2.70 19.32 11.30
CA ASN A 21 -3.93 19.66 10.62
C ASN A 21 -3.71 19.52 9.10
N ARG A 22 -4.81 19.60 8.34
CA ARG A 22 -4.75 19.55 6.88
C ARG A 22 -4.06 20.79 6.34
N LEU A 23 -3.18 20.59 5.37
CA LEU A 23 -2.42 21.67 4.75
C LEU A 23 -3.04 22.03 3.40
N SER A 24 -3.18 23.33 3.12
CA SER A 24 -3.49 23.74 1.76
C SER A 24 -2.36 23.34 0.81
N GLN A 25 -2.62 23.32 -0.51
CA GLN A 25 -1.55 23.04 -1.48
C GLN A 25 -0.37 24.00 -1.34
N ARG A 26 -0.68 25.26 -1.02
CA ARG A 26 0.32 26.31 -0.84
C ARG A 26 1.14 26.05 0.42
N ASP A 27 0.48 25.83 1.55
CA ASP A 27 1.19 25.60 2.82
C ASP A 27 2.04 24.33 2.77
N LEU A 28 1.53 23.27 2.12
CA LEU A 28 2.30 22.05 1.90
C LEU A 28 3.54 22.31 1.03
N ALA A 29 3.40 23.09 -0.04
CA ALA A 29 4.52 23.43 -0.92
C ALA A 29 5.59 24.26 -0.17
N ASP A 30 5.14 25.28 0.57
CA ASP A 30 5.98 26.19 1.33
C ASP A 30 6.73 25.41 2.44
N GLN A 31 6.02 24.60 3.24
CA GLN A 31 6.61 23.81 4.33
C GLN A 31 7.54 22.69 3.83
N ALA A 32 7.20 22.02 2.72
CA ALA A 32 8.03 20.95 2.15
C ALA A 32 9.22 21.50 1.33
N GLY A 33 9.29 22.81 1.09
CA GLY A 33 10.33 23.43 0.26
C GLY A 33 10.31 22.92 -1.18
N VAL A 34 9.11 22.75 -1.75
CA VAL A 34 8.89 22.30 -3.13
C VAL A 34 7.89 23.21 -3.84
N SER A 35 7.82 23.16 -5.17
CA SER A 35 6.82 23.97 -5.87
C SER A 35 5.41 23.37 -5.75
N ALA A 36 4.38 24.23 -5.79
CA ALA A 36 2.99 23.79 -5.89
C ALA A 36 2.74 22.85 -7.09
N ARG A 37 3.48 23.04 -8.20
CA ARG A 37 3.46 22.13 -9.35
C ARG A 37 3.97 20.73 -8.98
N THR A 38 5.01 20.64 -8.16
CA THR A 38 5.54 19.36 -7.65
C THR A 38 4.50 18.62 -6.84
N ILE A 39 3.77 19.32 -5.96
CA ILE A 39 2.63 18.74 -5.21
C ILE A 39 1.59 18.18 -6.19
N ARG A 40 1.19 18.97 -7.20
CA ARG A 40 0.23 18.54 -8.24
C ARG A 40 0.71 17.30 -9.01
N ASN A 41 1.99 17.23 -9.36
CA ASN A 41 2.55 16.10 -10.12
C ASN A 41 2.50 14.79 -9.33
N TYR A 42 2.76 14.84 -8.02
CA TYR A 42 2.78 13.63 -7.18
C TYR A 42 1.43 13.31 -6.54
N ARG A 43 0.48 14.25 -6.54
CA ARG A 43 -0.87 14.08 -6.00
C ARG A 43 -1.50 12.75 -6.44
N ASN A 44 -1.65 12.54 -7.75
CA ASN A 44 -2.40 11.40 -8.27
C ASN A 44 -1.77 10.07 -7.84
N ARG A 45 -0.43 10.00 -7.80
CA ARG A 45 0.28 8.81 -7.32
C ARG A 45 0.07 8.61 -5.82
N LEU A 46 0.26 9.65 -5.01
CA LEU A 46 0.09 9.56 -3.56
C LEU A 46 -1.34 9.20 -3.15
N GLU A 47 -2.33 9.70 -3.88
CA GLU A 47 -3.76 9.42 -3.69
C GLU A 47 -4.10 7.99 -4.15
N ALA A 48 -3.51 7.50 -5.23
CA ALA A 48 -3.65 6.12 -5.71
C ALA A 48 -3.16 5.08 -4.68
N PHE A 49 -2.07 5.37 -3.97
CA PHE A 49 -1.61 4.53 -2.85
C PHE A 49 -2.42 4.73 -1.56
N ALA A 50 -3.48 5.53 -1.62
CA ALA A 50 -4.25 6.03 -0.48
C ALA A 50 -3.38 6.58 0.65
N LEU A 51 -2.17 7.07 0.34
CA LEU A 51 -1.25 7.61 1.33
C LEU A 51 -1.71 8.98 1.79
N ILE A 52 -2.31 9.75 0.88
CA ILE A 52 -2.89 11.05 1.19
C ILE A 52 -4.40 11.03 0.96
N ARG A 53 -5.10 11.83 1.75
CA ARG A 53 -6.49 12.23 1.49
C ARG A 53 -6.52 13.69 1.11
N ILE A 54 -7.33 14.01 0.12
CA ILE A 54 -7.54 15.37 -0.37
C ILE A 54 -9.03 15.62 -0.42
N ASP A 55 -9.46 16.69 0.21
CA ASP A 55 -10.79 17.24 0.02
C ASP A 55 -10.71 18.78 -0.02
N GLU A 56 -11.87 19.43 0.09
CA GLU A 56 -12.01 20.89 0.07
C GLU A 56 -11.15 21.59 1.13
N THR A 57 -10.81 20.90 2.23
CA THR A 57 -10.05 21.44 3.36
C THR A 57 -8.53 21.20 3.25
N GLY A 58 -8.08 20.49 2.20
CA GLY A 58 -6.67 20.36 1.86
C GLY A 58 -6.11 18.94 1.98
N TYR A 59 -4.78 18.86 2.01
CA TYR A 59 -3.97 17.65 1.98
C TYR A 59 -3.71 17.15 3.41
N ARG A 60 -3.87 15.85 3.62
CA ARG A 60 -3.34 15.14 4.80
C ARG A 60 -2.81 13.77 4.41
N LEU A 61 -1.97 13.18 5.25
CA LEU A 61 -1.79 11.73 5.19
C LEU A 61 -3.08 11.04 5.61
N ALA A 62 -3.29 9.86 5.04
CA ALA A 62 -4.35 8.94 5.46
C ALA A 62 -3.98 8.18 6.74
N LEU A 63 -3.29 8.86 7.65
CA LEU A 63 -2.95 8.44 9.01
C LEU A 63 -3.53 9.47 9.99
N SER A 64 -3.75 9.06 11.23
CA SER A 64 -4.14 9.98 12.29
C SER A 64 -3.06 11.04 12.50
N PHE A 65 -3.46 12.29 12.70
CA PHE A 65 -2.52 13.33 13.10
C PHE A 65 -1.88 13.00 14.45
N GLN A 66 -0.68 13.52 14.69
CA GLN A 66 0.02 13.37 15.98
C GLN A 66 -0.59 14.23 17.10
N THR A 67 -1.89 14.50 17.05
CA THR A 67 -2.63 15.28 18.06
C THR A 67 -3.30 14.34 19.06
N ALA A 68 -3.63 14.85 20.25
CA ALA A 68 -4.32 14.06 21.26
C ALA A 68 -5.75 13.66 20.83
N VAL A 69 -6.35 14.43 19.92
CA VAL A 69 -7.72 14.23 19.42
C VAL A 69 -7.78 13.01 18.50
N GLU A 70 -6.95 12.98 17.45
CA GLU A 70 -7.01 11.88 16.46
C GLU A 70 -6.19 10.65 16.86
N ARG A 71 -5.30 10.73 17.87
CA ARG A 71 -4.47 9.58 18.32
C ARG A 71 -5.28 8.34 18.73
N ARG A 72 -6.56 8.50 19.06
CA ARG A 72 -7.48 7.42 19.44
C ARG A 72 -8.47 7.07 18.33
N ASP A 73 -8.51 7.84 17.26
CA ASP A 73 -9.32 7.56 16.08
C ASP A 73 -8.49 6.72 15.11
N SER A 74 -9.06 5.59 14.67
CA SER A 74 -8.43 4.75 13.65
C SER A 74 -8.62 5.38 12.27
N VAL A 75 -7.81 6.40 11.96
CA VAL A 75 -7.71 6.95 10.61
C VAL A 75 -6.66 6.13 9.86
N VAL A 76 -7.12 5.03 9.27
CA VAL A 76 -6.34 4.23 8.33
C VAL A 76 -6.67 4.64 6.88
N PRO A 77 -5.75 4.42 5.93
CA PRO A 77 -6.08 4.51 4.51
C PRO A 77 -7.33 3.71 4.19
N THR A 78 -8.23 4.23 3.33
CA THR A 78 -9.43 3.48 2.94
C THR A 78 -9.06 2.20 2.21
N VAL A 79 -7.94 2.25 1.47
CA VAL A 79 -7.35 1.07 0.87
C VAL A 79 -7.09 0.01 1.90
N LEU A 80 -6.88 0.30 3.21
CA LEU A 80 -6.60 -0.58 4.37
C LEU A 80 -7.79 -1.06 5.24
N LYS A 81 -9.03 -0.67 4.94
CA LYS A 81 -10.17 -1.08 5.79
C LYS A 81 -10.53 -2.55 5.56
N GLY A 82 -10.23 -3.39 6.56
CA GLY A 82 -10.71 -4.78 6.69
C GLY A 82 -9.72 -5.84 6.18
N ASN A 83 -9.11 -6.61 7.09
CA ASN A 83 -8.28 -7.81 6.87
C ASN A 83 -7.44 -7.83 5.58
N GLN A 84 -6.52 -6.88 5.48
CA GLN A 84 -5.83 -6.62 4.23
C GLN A 84 -4.49 -7.28 4.11
N THR A 85 -4.31 -7.89 2.95
CA THR A 85 -3.07 -8.51 2.53
C THR A 85 -2.29 -7.57 1.62
N LEU A 86 -0.99 -7.83 1.44
CA LEU A 86 -0.17 -7.13 0.45
C LEU A 86 -0.77 -7.20 -0.97
N LEU A 87 -1.58 -8.23 -1.25
CA LEU A 87 -2.27 -8.44 -2.52
C LEU A 87 -3.32 -7.36 -2.77
N ASP A 88 -4.11 -7.00 -1.77
CA ASP A 88 -5.16 -5.96 -1.91
C ASP A 88 -4.55 -4.58 -2.20
N ALA A 89 -3.42 -4.27 -1.56
CA ALA A 89 -2.68 -3.04 -1.82
C ALA A 89 -2.03 -3.03 -3.21
N ALA A 90 -1.56 -4.19 -3.70
CA ALA A 90 -1.00 -4.34 -5.03
C ALA A 90 -2.08 -4.19 -6.11
N ASP A 91 -3.25 -4.80 -5.93
CA ASP A 91 -4.38 -4.75 -6.86
C ASP A 91 -4.87 -3.31 -7.06
N ALA A 92 -5.21 -2.62 -5.95
CA ALA A 92 -5.64 -1.23 -5.99
C ALA A 92 -4.59 -0.31 -6.64
N PHE A 93 -3.31 -0.57 -6.42
CA PHE A 93 -2.25 0.20 -7.07
C PHE A 93 -2.19 -0.04 -8.58
N LEU A 94 -2.25 -1.30 -9.01
CA LEU A 94 -2.16 -1.66 -10.42
C LEU A 94 -3.34 -1.12 -11.23
N GLU A 95 -4.54 -1.08 -10.66
CA GLU A 95 -5.72 -0.46 -11.28
C GLU A 95 -5.48 1.01 -11.66
N THR A 96 -4.66 1.74 -10.91
CA THR A 96 -4.35 3.15 -11.21
C THR A 96 -3.22 3.35 -12.23
N LEU A 97 -2.37 2.34 -12.42
CA LEU A 97 -1.17 2.42 -13.24
C LEU A 97 -1.33 1.72 -14.60
N LEU A 98 -2.09 0.63 -14.63
CA LEU A 98 -2.26 -0.20 -15.81
C LEU A 98 -3.61 0.11 -16.49
N PRO A 99 -3.62 0.28 -17.82
CA PRO A 99 -4.84 0.21 -18.59
C PRO A 99 -5.52 -1.17 -18.40
N PRO A 100 -6.86 -1.27 -18.49
CA PRO A 100 -7.57 -2.54 -18.29
C PRO A 100 -7.06 -3.70 -19.15
N ALA A 101 -6.64 -3.40 -20.38
CA ALA A 101 -6.09 -4.39 -21.31
C ALA A 101 -4.78 -5.04 -20.80
N ARG A 102 -3.98 -4.32 -20.00
CA ARG A 102 -2.74 -4.84 -19.40
C ARG A 102 -3.00 -5.60 -18.10
N CYS A 103 -4.05 -5.26 -17.36
CA CYS A 103 -4.46 -6.04 -16.18
C CYS A 103 -4.94 -7.45 -16.55
N GLY A 104 -5.55 -7.61 -17.73
CA GLY A 104 -6.01 -8.91 -18.23
C GLY A 104 -4.97 -9.74 -18.97
N ASP A 105 -3.75 -9.23 -19.14
CA ASP A 105 -2.68 -9.91 -19.86
C ASP A 105 -1.85 -10.78 -18.87
N PRO A 106 -1.88 -12.12 -18.99
CA PRO A 106 -1.15 -13.01 -18.08
C PRO A 106 0.36 -12.90 -18.22
N ASP A 107 0.86 -12.36 -19.33
CA ASP A 107 2.28 -12.15 -19.58
C ASP A 107 2.74 -10.73 -19.18
N ASP A 108 1.82 -9.87 -18.70
CA ASP A 108 2.18 -8.53 -18.26
C ASP A 108 3.04 -8.58 -16.99
N PRO A 109 4.23 -7.95 -16.98
CA PRO A 109 5.17 -8.05 -15.85
C PRO A 109 4.65 -7.44 -14.55
N LEU A 110 3.60 -6.60 -14.62
CA LEU A 110 2.95 -5.99 -13.47
C LEU A 110 1.59 -6.64 -13.21
N GLY A 111 0.77 -6.86 -14.24
CA GLY A 111 -0.56 -7.46 -14.12
C GLY A 111 -0.54 -8.92 -13.67
N SER A 112 0.47 -9.70 -14.10
CA SER A 112 0.56 -11.15 -13.82
C SER A 112 0.60 -11.48 -12.33
N VAL A 113 1.03 -10.54 -11.47
CA VAL A 113 1.20 -10.77 -10.02
C VAL A 113 -0.12 -11.01 -9.28
N LEU A 114 -1.25 -10.65 -9.90
CA LEU A 114 -2.60 -10.85 -9.37
C LEU A 114 -3.23 -12.18 -9.79
N PHE A 115 -2.63 -12.89 -10.75
CA PHE A 115 -3.14 -14.17 -11.25
C PHE A 115 -2.89 -15.32 -10.27
N TRP A 116 -3.56 -16.45 -10.47
CA TRP A 116 -3.57 -17.56 -9.52
C TRP A 116 -2.16 -18.12 -9.22
N GLN A 117 -1.92 -18.36 -7.92
CA GLN A 117 -0.67 -18.16 -7.18
C GLN A 117 -0.18 -16.69 -7.17
N PRO A 118 -0.98 -15.78 -6.58
CA PRO A 118 -0.63 -14.37 -6.53
C PRO A 118 0.64 -14.16 -5.70
N ASP A 119 1.57 -13.39 -6.27
CA ASP A 119 2.85 -13.06 -5.64
C ASP A 119 3.12 -11.56 -5.76
N PRO A 120 2.46 -10.72 -4.94
CA PRO A 120 2.63 -9.27 -4.97
C PRO A 120 4.02 -8.84 -4.48
N SER A 121 4.80 -9.74 -3.86
CA SER A 121 6.17 -9.44 -3.43
C SER A 121 7.09 -9.15 -4.62
N ARG A 122 6.81 -9.73 -5.80
CA ARG A 122 7.53 -9.46 -7.05
C ARG A 122 7.51 -7.98 -7.47
N LEU A 123 6.47 -7.24 -7.06
CA LEU A 123 6.40 -5.80 -7.33
C LEU A 123 7.42 -4.99 -6.53
N LEU A 124 7.93 -5.52 -5.41
CA LEU A 124 8.95 -4.85 -4.60
C LEU A 124 10.26 -4.67 -5.36
N ASP A 125 10.58 -5.58 -6.26
CA ASP A 125 11.80 -5.53 -7.07
C ASP A 125 11.63 -4.68 -8.34
N HIS A 126 10.40 -4.27 -8.67
CA HIS A 126 10.14 -3.48 -9.86
C HIS A 126 10.59 -2.01 -9.66
N PRO A 127 11.43 -1.44 -10.54
CA PRO A 127 12.10 -0.15 -10.31
C PRO A 127 11.14 1.04 -10.16
N THR A 128 10.00 1.00 -10.86
CA THR A 128 9.01 2.10 -10.83
C THR A 128 7.97 1.93 -9.71
N VAL A 129 7.76 0.71 -9.23
CA VAL A 129 6.61 0.34 -8.38
C VAL A 129 7.07 0.01 -6.96
N GLY A 130 8.16 -0.75 -6.85
CA GLY A 130 8.73 -1.21 -5.58
C GLY A 130 8.95 -0.11 -4.54
N PRO A 131 9.53 1.05 -4.89
CA PRO A 131 9.72 2.15 -3.94
C PRO A 131 8.42 2.64 -3.28
N TRP A 132 7.32 2.61 -4.03
CA TRP A 132 6.03 3.04 -3.53
C TRP A 132 5.30 1.96 -2.74
N LEU A 133 5.42 0.69 -3.16
CA LEU A 133 4.86 -0.42 -2.39
C LEU A 133 5.56 -0.54 -1.03
N ARG A 134 6.88 -0.31 -0.97
CA ARG A 134 7.64 -0.20 0.29
C ARG A 134 7.15 0.96 1.16
N LEU A 135 6.82 2.10 0.56
CA LEU A 135 6.24 3.23 1.27
C LEU A 135 4.87 2.90 1.85
N ALA A 136 3.99 2.27 1.06
CA ALA A 136 2.71 1.78 1.53
C ALA A 136 2.93 0.86 2.72
N ILE A 137 3.69 -0.24 2.56
CA ILE A 137 4.03 -1.17 3.64
C ILE A 137 4.51 -0.45 4.91
N ALA A 138 5.46 0.48 4.78
CA ALA A 138 6.01 1.21 5.92
C ALA A 138 5.00 2.09 6.66
N LEU A 139 3.95 2.57 5.97
CA LEU A 139 2.90 3.41 6.56
C LEU A 139 1.67 2.60 6.97
N THR A 140 1.50 1.39 6.44
CA THR A 140 0.26 0.60 6.57
C THR A 140 0.41 -0.67 7.40
N VAL A 141 1.59 -1.27 7.45
CA VAL A 141 1.81 -2.56 8.11
C VAL A 141 2.20 -2.30 9.57
N SER A 142 1.24 -2.52 10.46
CA SER A 142 1.45 -2.43 11.91
C SER A 142 1.83 -3.77 12.57
N ASP A 143 1.68 -4.89 11.86
CA ASP A 143 2.19 -6.19 12.29
C ASP A 143 2.78 -6.90 11.07
N THR A 144 3.93 -7.52 11.30
CA THR A 144 4.76 -8.28 10.36
C THR A 144 3.99 -8.93 9.22
N LEU A 145 4.58 -8.89 8.02
CA LEU A 145 4.39 -9.92 6.99
C LEU A 145 4.61 -11.28 7.69
N GLU A 146 3.56 -11.84 8.29
CA GLU A 146 3.60 -13.19 8.80
C GLU A 146 3.78 -14.04 7.54
N LYS A 147 5.03 -14.43 7.30
CA LYS A 147 5.32 -15.62 6.52
C LYS A 147 4.39 -16.68 7.10
N ASN A 148 3.41 -17.10 6.32
CA ASN A 148 2.62 -18.29 6.59
C ASN A 148 3.62 -19.45 6.76
N TRP A 149 4.05 -19.67 7.98
CA TRP A 149 4.83 -20.84 8.33
C TRP A 149 3.80 -21.91 8.63
N VAL A 150 3.88 -23.01 7.86
CA VAL A 150 3.05 -24.17 8.11
C VAL A 150 3.51 -24.76 9.43
N VAL A 151 2.73 -24.59 10.48
CA VAL A 151 2.90 -25.31 11.73
C VAL A 151 2.31 -26.70 11.53
N GLN A 152 3.14 -27.74 11.50
CA GLN A 152 2.62 -29.08 11.72
C GLN A 152 2.28 -29.23 13.19
N MET A 153 0.98 -29.15 13.50
CA MET A 153 0.44 -29.48 14.82
C MET A 153 -0.11 -30.90 14.77
N GLY A 154 0.52 -31.80 15.52
CA GLY A 154 0.12 -33.21 15.66
C GLY A 154 0.96 -34.18 14.82
N PRO A 155 0.85 -35.48 15.10
CA PRO A 155 1.58 -36.52 14.37
C PRO A 155 1.10 -36.57 12.90
N PRO A 156 1.98 -36.95 11.95
CA PRO A 156 1.61 -37.07 10.54
C PRO A 156 0.44 -38.05 10.40
N LEU A 157 -0.65 -37.58 9.80
CA LEU A 157 -1.81 -38.40 9.50
C LEU A 157 -1.54 -39.15 8.19
N GLU A 158 -1.31 -40.45 8.27
CA GLU A 158 -1.39 -41.33 7.10
C GLU A 158 -2.87 -41.58 6.79
N GLN A 159 -3.38 -40.99 5.70
CA GLN A 159 -4.70 -41.33 5.20
C GLN A 159 -4.70 -42.77 4.67
N GLN A 160 -5.47 -43.66 5.30
CA GLN A 160 -5.77 -44.97 4.73
C GLN A 160 -7.03 -44.89 3.85
N PRO A 161 -7.00 -45.47 2.64
CA PRO A 161 -8.19 -45.55 1.81
C PRO A 161 -9.25 -46.42 2.48
N LEU A 162 -10.51 -46.00 2.38
CA LEU A 162 -11.64 -46.81 2.81
C LEU A 162 -11.70 -48.06 1.93
N SER A 163 -11.51 -49.23 2.54
CA SER A 163 -11.72 -50.51 1.85
C SER A 163 -13.18 -50.59 1.42
N SER A 164 -13.44 -50.50 0.11
CA SER A 164 -14.75 -50.75 -0.46
C SER A 164 -15.13 -52.20 -0.16
N ARG A 165 -16.11 -52.40 0.73
CA ARG A 165 -16.69 -53.72 0.95
C ARG A 165 -17.64 -54.02 -0.20
N ALA A 166 -17.15 -54.73 -1.21
CA ALA A 166 -17.99 -55.43 -2.16
C ALA A 166 -18.36 -56.79 -1.55
N THR A 167 -19.66 -56.92 -1.24
CA THR A 167 -20.59 -58.06 -1.40
C THR A 167 -21.47 -58.21 -0.17
#